data_AF-A0A968GLD6-F1
#
_entry.id   AF-A0A968GLD6-F1
#
_cell.length_a   1.000
_cell.length_b   1.000
_cell.length_c   1.000
_cell.angle_alpha   90.00
_cell.angle_beta   90.00
_cell.angle_gamma   90.00
#
_symmetry.space_group_name_H-M   'P 1'
#
loop_
_entity.id
_entity.type
_entity.pdbx_description
1 polymer ?
#
loop_
_entity_poly.entity_id
_entity_poly.type
_entity_poly.pdbx_seq_one_letter_code
_entity_poly.pdbx_strand_id
1 'polypeptide(L)'
;MNIKEIIQNIRNSLSPHKELSNEAVLGFLRVLENVREEDASCTEIYSKLDEYVECEVDKKDAARLMPLIREHLDICHECCEEYEALLDVLNEKEKK
;
A
#
# COMPACT_ATOMS: atom_id res chain seq x y z
N MET A 1 -42.11 22.08 8.63
CA MET A 1 -41.33 20.92 9.10
C MET A 1 -42.09 19.66 8.71
N ASN A 2 -41.45 18.76 7.96
CA ASN A 2 -42.12 17.63 7.33
C ASN A 2 -42.17 16.43 8.28
N ILE A 3 -43.37 16.13 8.80
CA ILE A 3 -43.60 15.04 9.77
C ILE A 3 -43.09 13.69 9.22
N LYS A 4 -43.09 13.49 7.90
CA LYS A 4 -42.59 12.26 7.28
C LYS A 4 -41.09 12.09 7.46
N GLU A 5 -40.31 13.18 7.44
CA GLU A 5 -38.86 13.15 7.63
C GLU A 5 -38.49 12.77 9.06
N ILE A 6 -39.25 13.28 10.03
CA ILE A 6 -39.05 12.97 11.46
C ILE A 6 -39.31 11.48 11.72
N ILE A 7 -40.41 10.95 11.18
CA ILE A 7 -40.76 9.52 11.31
C ILE A 7 -39.69 8.63 10.66
N GLN A 8 -39.18 9.03 9.49
CA GLN A 8 -38.15 8.27 8.79
C GLN A 8 -36.83 8.24 9.58
N ASN A 9 -36.45 9.37 10.19
CA ASN A 9 -35.22 9.46 10.96
C ASN A 9 -35.27 8.63 12.26
N ILE A 10 -36.43 8.65 12.94
CA ILE A 10 -36.68 7.81 14.11
C ILE A 10 -36.63 6.31 13.74
N ARG A 11 -37.23 5.93 12.60
CA ARG A 11 -37.18 4.54 12.10
C ARG A 11 -35.76 4.06 11.82
N ASN A 12 -34.92 4.91 11.21
CA ASN A 12 -33.53 4.58 10.94
C ASN A 12 -32.72 4.39 12.24
N SER A 13 -32.98 5.24 13.25
CA SER A 13 -32.35 5.17 14.58
C SER A 13 -32.79 3.94 15.40
N LEU A 14 -34.03 3.47 15.20
CA LEU A 14 -34.60 2.30 15.87
C LEU A 14 -34.39 0.98 15.11
N SER A 15 -33.77 1.02 13.93
CA SER A 15 -33.43 -0.19 13.20
C SER A 15 -32.35 -0.93 13.99
N PRO A 16 -32.51 -2.23 14.29
CA PRO A 16 -31.45 -2.98 14.94
C PRO A 16 -30.23 -2.90 14.03
N HIS A 17 -29.15 -2.27 14.50
CA HIS A 17 -27.85 -2.44 13.88
C HIS A 17 -27.63 -3.95 13.80
N LYS A 18 -27.58 -4.48 12.58
CA LYS A 18 -27.37 -5.90 12.36
C LYS A 18 -25.98 -6.21 12.92
N GLU A 19 -25.94 -6.75 14.13
CA GLU A 19 -24.70 -7.18 14.75
C GLU A 19 -24.04 -8.19 13.81
N LEU A 20 -22.77 -7.96 13.50
CA LEU A 20 -22.00 -8.90 12.70
C LEU A 20 -21.89 -10.20 13.50
N SER A 21 -22.11 -11.32 12.84
CA SER A 21 -21.90 -12.62 13.49
C SER A 21 -20.42 -12.81 13.79
N ASN A 22 -20.13 -13.54 14.86
CA ASN A 22 -18.75 -13.89 15.21
C ASN A 22 -18.05 -14.61 14.05
N GLU A 23 -18.76 -15.39 13.24
CA GLU A 23 -18.14 -16.02 12.06
C GLU A 23 -17.69 -15.01 10.99
N ALA A 24 -18.46 -13.93 10.79
CA ALA A 24 -18.09 -12.87 9.85
C ALA A 24 -16.87 -12.09 10.37
N VAL A 25 -16.85 -11.77 11.67
CA VAL A 25 -15.72 -11.10 12.32
C VAL A 25 -14.44 -11.95 12.25
N LEU A 26 -14.53 -13.24 12.57
CA LEU A 26 -13.41 -14.18 12.47
C LEU A 26 -12.95 -14.36 11.02
N GLY A 27 -13.87 -14.31 10.05
CA GLY A 27 -13.54 -14.31 8.63
C GLY A 27 -12.68 -13.11 8.23
N PHE A 28 -13.08 -11.92 8.66
CA PHE A 28 -12.30 -10.69 8.43
C PHE A 28 -10.93 -10.72 9.10
N LEU A 29 -10.85 -11.18 10.35
CA LEU A 29 -9.57 -11.29 11.06
C LEU A 29 -8.59 -12.20 10.33
N ARG A 30 -9.04 -13.37 9.84
CA ARG A 30 -8.18 -14.26 9.02
C ARG A 30 -7.70 -13.60 7.72
N VAL A 31 -8.51 -12.75 7.09
CA VAL A 31 -8.06 -12.01 5.89
C VAL A 31 -6.99 -10.99 6.26
N LEU A 32 -7.13 -10.32 7.40
CA LEU A 32 -6.12 -9.38 7.92
C LEU A 32 -4.84 -10.08 8.40
N GLU A 33 -4.94 -11.29 8.95
CA GLU A 33 -3.75 -12.13 9.29
C GLU A 33 -2.96 -12.57 8.05
N ASN A 34 -3.55 -12.50 6.85
CA ASN A 34 -2.82 -12.71 5.59
C ASN A 34 -2.22 -11.41 5.02
N VAL A 35 -2.42 -10.26 5.68
CA VAL A 35 -1.63 -9.05 5.42
C VAL A 35 -0.24 -9.34 5.98
N ARG A 36 0.76 -9.31 5.09
CA ARG A 36 2.13 -9.72 5.39
C ARG A 36 2.64 -8.96 6.63
N GLU A 37 3.11 -9.69 7.64
CA GLU A 37 3.69 -9.09 8.87
C GLU A 37 5.06 -8.44 8.63
N GLU A 38 5.70 -8.73 7.49
CA GLU A 38 7.04 -8.23 7.17
C GLU A 38 6.95 -7.06 6.18
N ASP A 39 6.63 -5.87 6.72
CA ASP A 39 6.91 -4.62 6.02
C ASP A 39 8.43 -4.44 5.97
N ALA A 40 8.99 -4.32 4.76
CA ALA A 40 10.41 -4.01 4.59
C ALA A 40 10.70 -2.63 5.20
N SER A 41 11.69 -2.55 6.09
CA SER A 41 12.08 -1.28 6.70
C SER A 41 12.81 -0.39 5.68
N CYS A 42 12.73 0.94 5.82
CA CYS A 42 13.46 1.86 4.93
C CYS A 42 14.96 1.54 4.88
N THR A 43 15.55 1.10 6.00
CA THR A 43 16.96 0.69 6.06
C THR A 43 17.27 -0.52 5.17
N GLU A 44 16.40 -1.52 5.15
CA GLU A 44 16.56 -2.68 4.28
C GLU A 44 16.37 -2.30 2.80
N ILE A 45 15.45 -1.37 2.52
CA ILE A 45 15.24 -0.83 1.17
C ILE A 45 16.49 -0.10 0.69
N TYR A 46 17.02 0.84 1.48
CA TYR A 46 18.22 1.59 1.13
C TYR A 46 19.43 0.68 0.87
N SER A 47 19.52 -0.46 1.55
CA SER A 47 20.61 -1.43 1.34
C SER A 47 20.57 -2.18 0.01
N LYS A 48 19.45 -2.11 -0.71
CA LYS A 48 19.20 -2.82 -1.98
C LYS A 48 18.69 -1.91 -3.10
N LEU A 49 18.60 -0.60 -2.83
CA LEU A 49 17.97 0.34 -3.76
C LEU A 49 18.83 0.56 -5.00
N ASP A 50 20.14 0.51 -4.87
CA ASP A 50 21.10 0.50 -5.96
C ASP A 50 20.88 -0.69 -6.91
N GLU A 51 20.76 -1.91 -6.38
CA GLU A 51 20.48 -3.12 -7.17
C GLU A 51 19.13 -3.02 -7.90
N TYR A 52 18.11 -2.46 -7.24
CA TYR A 52 16.79 -2.24 -7.83
C TYR A 52 16.87 -1.28 -9.03
N VAL A 53 17.55 -0.14 -8.86
CA VAL A 53 17.68 0.88 -9.91
C VAL A 53 18.51 0.35 -11.09
N GLU A 54 19.58 -0.41 -10.83
CA GLU A 54 20.34 -1.07 -11.91
C GLU A 54 19.46 -2.01 -12.73
N CYS A 55 18.57 -2.77 -12.07
CA CYS A 55 17.62 -3.64 -12.77
C CYS A 55 16.65 -2.84 -13.67
N GLU A 56 16.15 -1.70 -13.20
CA GLU A 56 15.27 -0.81 -13.98
C GLU A 56 15.99 -0.27 -15.24
N VAL A 57 17.24 0.20 -15.09
CA VAL A 57 18.03 0.75 -16.21
C VAL A 57 18.42 -0.33 -17.22
N ASP A 58 18.74 -1.54 -16.75
CA ASP A 58 19.01 -2.71 -17.59
C ASP A 58 17.78 -3.23 -18.37
N LYS A 59 16.62 -2.56 -18.24
CA LYS A 59 15.32 -2.99 -18.79
C LYS A 59 14.89 -4.36 -18.31
N LYS A 60 15.36 -4.77 -17.14
CA LYS A 60 14.83 -5.92 -16.41
C LYS A 60 13.60 -5.44 -15.66
N ASP A 61 12.59 -6.28 -15.58
CA ASP A 61 11.38 -5.99 -14.82
C ASP A 61 11.69 -6.03 -13.32
N ALA A 62 12.25 -4.94 -12.79
CA ALA A 62 12.72 -4.86 -11.40
C ALA A 62 11.56 -5.01 -10.42
N ALA A 63 10.39 -4.46 -10.74
CA ALA A 63 9.16 -4.66 -9.97
C ALA A 63 8.78 -6.14 -9.84
N ARG A 64 8.95 -6.95 -10.89
CA ARG A 64 8.73 -8.40 -10.83
C ARG A 64 9.84 -9.15 -10.08
N LEU A 65 11.10 -8.71 -10.20
CA LEU A 65 12.25 -9.36 -9.57
C LEU A 65 12.35 -9.07 -8.07
N MET A 66 11.95 -7.86 -7.68
CA MET A 66 12.09 -7.32 -6.33
C MET A 66 10.76 -6.65 -5.88
N PRO A 67 9.64 -7.40 -5.82
CA PRO A 67 8.30 -6.84 -5.59
C PRO A 67 8.17 -6.12 -4.25
N LEU A 68 8.91 -6.57 -3.23
CA LEU A 68 8.94 -5.94 -1.92
C LEU A 68 9.46 -4.50 -1.94
N ILE A 69 10.48 -4.23 -2.77
CA ILE A 69 11.02 -2.88 -2.90
C ILE A 69 9.99 -2.02 -3.62
N ARG A 70 9.38 -2.53 -4.69
CA ARG A 70 8.32 -1.82 -5.41
C ARG A 70 7.14 -1.46 -4.49
N GLU A 71 6.65 -2.41 -3.71
CA GLU A 71 5.57 -2.21 -2.74
C GLU A 71 5.92 -1.11 -1.73
N HIS A 72 7.16 -1.09 -1.21
CA HIS A 72 7.60 -0.05 -0.29
C HIS A 72 7.69 1.33 -0.96
N LEU A 73 8.21 1.42 -2.19
CA LEU A 73 8.28 2.68 -2.95
C LEU A 73 6.89 3.25 -3.25
N ASP A 74 5.88 2.40 -3.42
CA ASP A 74 4.49 2.84 -3.62
C ASP A 74 3.85 3.47 -2.37
N ILE A 75 4.45 3.28 -1.19
CA ILE A 75 3.89 3.71 0.11
C ILE A 75 4.78 4.78 0.78
N CYS A 76 6.10 4.65 0.67
CA CYS A 76 7.08 5.47 1.39
C CYS A 76 7.64 6.57 0.49
N HIS A 77 7.26 7.82 0.78
CA HIS A 77 7.68 8.99 0.01
C HIS A 77 9.20 9.20 0.03
N GLU A 78 9.86 9.10 1.19
CA GLU A 78 11.31 9.30 1.31
C GLU A 78 12.10 8.30 0.45
N CYS A 79 11.73 7.01 0.48
CA CYS A 79 12.39 6.00 -0.33
C CYS A 79 12.13 6.21 -1.83
N CYS A 80 10.97 6.74 -2.22
CA CYS A 80 10.66 7.09 -3.61
C CYS A 80 11.51 8.26 -4.10
N GLU A 81 11.74 9.28 -3.28
CA GLU A 81 12.61 10.41 -3.64
C GLU A 81 14.06 9.96 -3.88
N GLU A 82 14.59 9.09 -2.99
CA GLU A 82 15.95 8.53 -3.15
C GLU A 82 16.05 7.66 -4.42
N TYR A 83 15.02 6.87 -4.72
CA TYR A 83 14.93 6.07 -5.95
C TYR A 83 14.98 6.94 -7.21
N GLU A 84 14.16 7.99 -7.27
CA GLU A 84 14.10 8.92 -8.40
C GLU A 84 15.43 9.66 -8.59
N ALA A 85 16.06 10.10 -7.49
CA ALA A 85 17.37 10.75 -7.54
C ALA A 85 18.45 9.83 -8.11
N LEU A 86 18.46 8.54 -7.74
CA LEU A 86 19.39 7.56 -8.29
C LEU A 86 19.16 7.31 -9.79
N LEU A 87 17.89 7.19 -10.21
CA LEU A 87 17.54 7.05 -11.62
C LEU A 87 17.97 8.25 -12.44
N ASP A 88 17.77 9.47 -11.95
CA ASP A 88 18.17 10.69 -12.64
C ASP A 88 19.68 10.71 -12.91
N VAL A 89 20.48 10.39 -11.89
CA VAL A 89 21.94 10.31 -12.02
C VAL A 89 22.37 9.28 -13.07
N LEU A 90 21.71 8.12 -13.13
CA LEU A 90 22.06 7.07 -14.10
C LEU A 90 21.62 7.43 -15.51
N ASN A 91 20.41 7.98 -15.67
CA ASN A 91 19.91 8.45 -16.96
C ASN A 91 20.74 9.61 -17.53
N GLU A 92 21.32 10.47 -16.67
CA GLU A 92 22.28 11.50 -17.10
C GLU A 92 23.61 10.90 -17.58
N LYS A 93 24.09 9.83 -16.92
CA LYS A 93 25.32 9.14 -17.33
C LYS A 93 25.19 8.45 -18.68
N GLU A 94 24.03 7.86 -18.99
CA GLU A 94 23.81 7.21 -20.29
C GLU A 94 23.75 8.17 -21.49
N LYS A 95 23.46 9.46 -21.24
CA LYS A 95 23.38 10.50 -22.30
C LYS A 95 24.75 11.04 -22.73
N LYS A 96 25.84 10.64 -22.08
CA LYS A 96 27.19 11.18 -22.29
C LYS A 96 28.11 10.16 -22.94
#